data_AF-A0A1I1NXE0-F1
#
_entry.id   AF-A0A1I1NXE0-F1
#
_cell.length_a   1.000
_cell.length_b   1.000
_cell.length_c   1.000
_cell.angle_alpha   90.00
_cell.angle_beta   90.00
_cell.angle_gamma   90.00
#
_symmetry.space_group_name_H-M   'P 1'
#
loop_
_entity.id
_entity.type
_entity.pdbx_description
1 polymer ?
#
loop_
_entity_poly.entity_id
_entity_poly.type
_entity_poly.pdbx_seq_one_letter_code
_entity_poly.pdbx_strand_id
1 'polypeptide(L)'
;MRPVSTYIIETDNALFTLVVTETDEGGPYSASYIGTSPKFEQTEIDDDDSGPAQEDLEGKLEDADFDALLAACHREIVERGGEIVSIEDISDDDDEER
;
A
#
# COMPACT_ATOMS: atom_id res chain seq x y z
N MET A 1 -7.18 3.58 -16.28
CA MET A 1 -6.68 3.67 -14.90
C MET A 1 -7.28 4.87 -14.21
N ARG A 2 -8.40 4.64 -13.53
CA ARG A 2 -8.99 5.59 -12.57
C ARG A 2 -8.75 5.02 -11.16
N PRO A 3 -8.32 5.84 -10.17
CA PRO A 3 -8.28 5.38 -8.79
C PRO A 3 -9.70 5.03 -8.36
N VAL A 4 -9.85 3.85 -7.77
CA VAL A 4 -11.13 3.34 -7.25
C VAL A 4 -11.15 3.46 -5.74
N SER A 5 -10.04 3.08 -5.10
CA SER A 5 -9.94 3.12 -3.65
C SER A 5 -8.50 3.40 -3.23
N THR A 6 -8.36 4.14 -2.13
CA THR A 6 -7.07 4.37 -1.50
C THR A 6 -7.18 4.01 -0.03
N TYR A 7 -6.22 3.24 0.47
CA TYR A 7 -6.18 2.76 1.85
C TYR A 7 -4.90 3.17 2.55
N ILE A 8 -5.01 3.53 3.82
CA ILE A 8 -3.90 3.59 4.77
C ILE A 8 -3.98 2.34 5.65
N ILE A 9 -2.94 1.50 5.60
CA ILE A 9 -2.87 0.23 6.31
C ILE A 9 -1.74 0.32 7.33
N GLU A 10 -2.10 0.31 8.62
CA GLU A 10 -1.14 0.26 9.71
C GLU A 10 -0.89 -1.19 10.11
N THR A 11 0.38 -1.56 10.20
CA THR A 11 0.83 -2.85 10.74
C THR A 11 1.68 -2.63 11.98
N ASP A 12 2.02 -3.71 12.68
CA ASP A 12 2.92 -3.64 13.85
C ASP A 12 4.28 -2.99 13.54
N ASN A 13 4.79 -3.16 12.31
CA ASN A 13 6.16 -2.76 11.94
C ASN A 13 6.26 -1.76 10.80
N ALA A 14 5.14 -1.36 10.17
CA ALA A 14 5.13 -0.44 9.05
C ALA A 14 3.75 0.21 8.83
N LEU A 15 3.76 1.32 8.10
CA LEU A 15 2.55 1.97 7.59
C LEU A 15 2.58 1.88 6.06
N PHE A 16 1.51 1.40 5.45
CA PHE A 16 1.40 1.26 4.00
C PHE A 16 0.32 2.16 3.44
N THR A 17 0.62 2.78 2.31
CA THR A 17 -0.38 3.41 1.44
C THR A 17 -0.65 2.47 0.28
N LEU A 18 -1.88 1.97 0.16
CA LEU A 18 -2.34 1.08 -0.90
C LEU A 18 -3.30 1.86 -1.82
N VAL A 19 -3.02 1.87 -3.12
CA VAL A 19 -3.86 2.50 -4.14
C VAL A 19 -4.36 1.41 -5.08
N VAL A 20 -5.67 1.31 -5.25
CA VAL A 20 -6.30 0.40 -6.21
C VAL A 20 -6.89 1.22 -7.36
N THR A 21 -6.59 0.81 -8.58
CA THR A 21 -7.04 1.45 -9.81
C THR A 21 -7.79 0.45 -10.68
N GLU A 22 -8.82 0.93 -11.38
CA GLU A 22 -9.51 0.17 -12.41
C GLU A 22 -8.88 0.50 -13.78
N THR A 23 -8.46 -0.53 -14.50
CA THR A 23 -7.78 -0.36 -15.79
C THR A 23 -8.78 -0.01 -16.90
N ASP A 24 -9.90 -0.72 -16.96
CA ASP A 24 -11.03 -0.59 -17.90
C ASP A 24 -12.37 -0.81 -17.18
N GLU A 25 -13.49 -0.33 -17.76
CA GLU A 25 -14.84 -0.47 -17.18
C GLU A 25 -15.16 -1.95 -16.84
N GLY A 26 -15.13 -2.31 -15.56
CA GLY A 26 -15.35 -3.68 -15.10
C GLY A 26 -14.10 -4.57 -15.01
N GLY A 27 -12.90 -3.98 -15.05
CA GLY A 27 -11.62 -4.65 -14.73
C GLY A 27 -10.72 -4.94 -15.93
N PRO A 28 -9.46 -5.38 -15.70
CA PRO A 28 -8.89 -5.81 -14.41
C PRO A 28 -8.49 -4.65 -13.47
N TYR A 29 -8.43 -4.95 -12.18
CA TYR A 29 -8.00 -4.03 -11.13
C TYR A 29 -6.49 -4.15 -10.91
N SER A 30 -5.81 -3.03 -10.72
CA SER A 30 -4.39 -2.98 -10.39
C SER A 30 -4.18 -2.25 -9.07
N ALA A 31 -3.48 -2.90 -8.16
CA ALA A 31 -3.14 -2.37 -6.85
C ALA A 31 -1.64 -2.09 -6.78
N SER A 32 -1.27 -0.97 -6.17
CA SER A 32 0.11 -0.62 -5.86
C SER A 32 0.18 -0.14 -4.43
N TYR A 33 1.14 -0.62 -3.65
CA TYR A 33 1.34 -0.17 -2.27
C TYR A 33 2.79 0.25 -2.03
N ILE A 34 2.96 1.20 -1.11
CA ILE A 34 4.27 1.67 -0.63
C ILE A 34 4.21 1.71 0.89
N GLY A 35 5.14 1.03 1.53
CA GLY A 35 5.30 0.98 2.98
C GLY A 35 6.40 1.89 3.49
N THR A 36 6.21 2.41 4.70
CA THR A 36 7.22 3.12 5.47
C THR A 36 7.33 2.47 6.85
N SER A 37 8.52 1.97 7.21
CA SER A 37 8.78 1.41 8.53
C SER A 37 9.05 2.54 9.54
N PRO A 38 8.34 2.64 10.68
CA PRO A 38 8.55 3.73 11.63
C PRO A 38 9.90 3.72 12.36
N LYS A 39 10.77 2.71 12.23
CA LYS A 39 12.07 2.68 12.92
C LYS A 39 13.17 1.88 12.20
N PHE A 40 14.06 2.58 11.53
CA PHE A 40 15.46 2.54 11.96
C PHE A 40 15.91 3.98 12.16
N GLU A 41 16.45 4.26 13.34
CA GLU A 41 17.05 5.54 13.68
C GLU A 41 17.98 5.99 12.55
N GLN A 42 17.83 7.24 12.15
CA GLN A 42 18.83 7.95 11.35
C GLN A 42 20.12 7.97 12.17
N THR A 43 20.93 6.91 12.09
CA THR A 43 22.36 7.07 12.32
C THR A 43 22.86 7.83 11.11
N GLU A 44 23.02 9.14 11.31
CA GLU A 44 23.85 10.00 10.49
C GLU A 44 25.17 9.27 10.20
N ILE A 45 25.34 8.79 8.97
CA ILE A 45 26.65 8.40 8.44
C ILE A 45 26.84 9.15 7.14
N ASP A 46 27.82 10.08 7.21
CA ASP A 46 28.50 10.79 6.14
C ASP A 46 28.45 10.09 4.77
N ASP A 47 28.06 10.87 3.76
CA ASP A 47 28.69 10.96 2.44
C ASP A 47 29.36 9.66 1.90
N ASP A 48 28.54 8.67 1.52
CA ASP A 48 28.87 7.71 0.47
C ASP A 48 27.56 7.16 -0.15
N ASP A 49 27.56 7.05 -1.47
CA ASP A 49 26.44 6.90 -2.39
C ASP A 49 25.66 5.57 -2.26
N SER A 50 24.93 5.36 -1.15
CA SER A 50 23.80 4.44 -1.03
C SER A 50 23.20 4.57 0.37
N GLY A 51 22.07 5.28 0.47
CA GLY A 51 21.27 5.31 1.69
C GLY A 51 20.96 3.89 2.18
N PRO A 52 20.72 3.70 3.49
CA PRO A 52 20.47 2.37 4.05
C PRO A 52 19.40 1.69 3.21
N ALA A 53 19.67 0.46 2.75
CA ALA A 53 18.73 -0.33 1.98
C ALA A 53 17.44 -0.47 2.80
N GLN A 54 16.52 0.47 2.61
CA GLN A 54 15.12 0.30 2.97
C GLN A 54 14.72 -0.89 2.13
N GLU A 55 14.53 -2.06 2.75
CA GLU A 55 13.94 -3.20 2.05
C GLU A 55 12.71 -2.64 1.33
N ASP A 56 12.65 -2.77 0.00
CA ASP A 56 11.61 -2.16 -0.81
C ASP A 56 10.23 -2.66 -0.34
N LEU A 57 9.59 -1.91 0.57
CA LEU A 57 8.24 -2.16 1.08
C LEU A 57 7.18 -1.72 0.05
N GLU A 58 7.51 -1.85 -1.23
CA GLU A 58 6.63 -1.56 -2.34
C GLU A 58 6.26 -2.83 -3.11
N GLY A 59 5.07 -2.82 -3.67
CA GLY A 59 4.59 -3.92 -4.47
C GLY A 59 3.46 -3.51 -5.38
N LYS A 60 3.27 -4.31 -6.43
CA LYS A 60 2.20 -4.13 -7.40
C LYS A 60 1.57 -5.47 -7.72
N LEU A 61 0.24 -5.52 -7.67
CA LEU A 61 -0.57 -6.68 -8.00
C LEU A 61 -1.65 -6.30 -9.00
N GLU A 62 -2.15 -7.30 -9.73
CA GLU A 62 -3.27 -7.14 -10.66
C GLU A 62 -4.15 -8.39 -10.54
N ASP A 63 -5.46 -8.19 -10.45
CA ASP A 63 -6.45 -9.27 -10.48
C ASP A 63 -7.73 -8.79 -11.18
N ALA A 64 -8.48 -9.73 -11.74
CA ALA A 64 -9.79 -9.44 -12.32
C ALA A 64 -10.85 -9.20 -11.24
N ASP A 65 -10.66 -9.79 -10.05
CA ASP A 65 -11.57 -9.66 -8.92
C ASP A 65 -11.00 -8.70 -7.87
N PHE A 66 -11.75 -7.65 -7.53
CA PHE A 66 -11.30 -6.60 -6.61
C PHE A 66 -11.06 -7.13 -5.19
N ASP A 67 -11.94 -7.99 -4.68
CA ASP A 67 -11.80 -8.58 -3.35
C ASP A 67 -10.61 -9.53 -3.28
N ALA A 68 -10.39 -10.32 -4.34
CA ALA A 68 -9.22 -11.19 -4.45
C ALA A 68 -7.92 -10.39 -4.47
N LEU A 69 -7.88 -9.26 -5.20
CA LEU A 69 -6.75 -8.35 -5.25
C LEU A 69 -6.43 -7.77 -3.86
N LEU A 70 -7.45 -7.24 -3.18
CA LEU A 70 -7.27 -6.70 -1.82
C LEU A 70 -6.77 -7.77 -0.85
N ALA A 71 -7.33 -8.98 -0.90
CA ALA A 71 -6.88 -10.09 -0.06
C ALA A 71 -5.41 -10.48 -0.34
N ALA A 72 -4.97 -10.42 -1.60
CA ALA A 72 -3.58 -10.64 -1.97
C ALA A 72 -2.66 -9.52 -1.46
N CYS A 73 -3.06 -8.25 -1.60
CA CYS A 73 -2.32 -7.10 -1.07
C CYS A 73 -2.16 -7.19 0.45
N HIS A 74 -3.25 -7.47 1.19
CA HIS A 74 -3.18 -7.62 2.64
C HIS A 74 -2.24 -8.76 3.06
N ARG A 75 -2.21 -9.87 2.30
CA ARG A 75 -1.27 -10.95 2.59
C ARG A 75 0.18 -10.51 2.44
N GLU A 76 0.53 -9.86 1.32
CA GLU A 76 1.90 -9.35 1.13
C GLU A 76 2.28 -8.31 2.19
N ILE A 77 1.35 -7.41 2.54
CA ILE A 77 1.54 -6.42 3.59
C ILE A 77 1.77 -7.09 4.94
N VAL A 78 1.05 -8.18 5.26
CA VAL A 78 1.29 -8.94 6.49
C VAL A 78 2.65 -9.63 6.47
N GLU A 79 3.03 -10.23 5.35
CA GLU A 79 4.32 -10.90 5.20
C GLU A 79 5.51 -9.94 5.37
N ARG A 80 5.36 -8.68 4.95
CA ARG A 80 6.44 -7.67 4.99
C ARG A 80 6.38 -6.76 6.22
N GLY A 81 5.17 -6.38 6.65
CA GLY A 81 4.91 -5.39 7.69
C GLY A 81 4.48 -5.98 9.04
N GLY A 82 4.17 -7.27 9.12
CA GLY A 82 3.59 -7.89 10.32
C GLY A 82 2.07 -7.77 10.38
N GLU A 83 1.46 -8.07 11.53
CA GLU A 83 0.00 -8.11 11.67
C GLU A 83 -0.62 -6.74 11.37
N ILE A 84 -1.72 -6.72 10.62
CA ILE A 84 -2.46 -5.50 10.32
C ILE A 84 -3.21 -5.08 11.58
N VAL A 85 -2.90 -3.86 12.04
CA VAL A 85 -3.51 -3.22 13.21
C VAL A 85 -4.76 -2.46 12.79
N SER A 86 -4.69 -1.72 11.69
CA SER A 86 -5.82 -0.96 11.16
C SER A 86 -5.78 -0.80 9.65
N ILE A 87 -6.96 -0.63 9.05
CA ILE A 87 -7.16 -0.31 7.64
C ILE A 87 -8.15 0.85 7.60
N GLU A 88 -7.72 1.98 7.04
CA GLU A 88 -8.55 3.16 6.81
C GLU A 88 -8.72 3.36 5.31
N ASP A 89 -9.97 3.47 4.85
CA ASP A 89 -10.30 3.86 3.47
C ASP A 89 -10.34 5.39 3.40
N ILE A 90 -9.49 5.97 2.56
CA ILE A 90 -9.38 7.41 2.30
C ILE A 90 -9.67 7.71 0.83
N SER A 91 -10.46 6.86 0.17
CA SER A 91 -10.99 7.17 -1.16
C SER A 91 -11.63 8.55 -1.14
N ASP A 92 -11.53 9.30 -2.24
CA ASP A 92 -12.29 10.55 -2.38
C ASP A 92 -13.78 10.18 -2.31
N ASP A 93 -14.37 10.43 -1.14
CA ASP A 93 -15.80 10.24 -0.86
C ASP A 93 -16.53 11.38 -1.58
N ASP A 94 -16.63 11.28 -2.91
CA ASP A 94 -17.54 12.10 -3.74
C ASP A 94 -19.01 11.65 -3.50
N ASP A 95 -19.34 11.28 -2.25
CA ASP A 95 -20.68 11.01 -1.71
C ASP A 95 -21.22 12.28 -0.99
N GLU A 96 -20.78 13.46 -1.41
CA GLU A 96 -21.49 14.73 -1.21
C GLU A 96 -22.06 15.22 -2.56
N GLU A 97 -23.23 14.69 -2.95
CA GLU A 97 -24.44 15.49 -3.24
C GLU A 97 -25.54 14.58 -3.78
N ARG A 98 -26.37 14.12 -2.84
CA ARG A 98 -27.62 13.43 -3.07
C ARG A 98 -28.78 14.40 -3.28
#